data_AF-A0A2D6MD33-F1
#
_entry.id   AF-A0A2D6MD33-F1
#
_cell.length_a   1.000
_cell.length_b   1.000
_cell.length_c   1.000
_cell.angle_alpha   90.00
_cell.angle_beta   90.00
_cell.angle_gamma   90.00
#
_symmetry.space_group_name_H-M   'P 1'
#
loop_
_entity.id
_entity.type
_entity.pdbx_description
1 polymer ?
#
loop_
_entity_poly.entity_id
_entity_poly.type
_entity_poly.pdbx_seq_one_letter_code
_entity_poly.pdbx_strand_id
1 'polypeptide(L)' 'MDIGRPFALGNPFHIGKDGDRLTVIAKFEAYARDNLNILNIIEDIPEGTMLGCYCKPQACHGDVIIKIWKELHGVPE' A
#
# COMPACT_ATOMS: atom_id res chain seq x y z
N MET A 1 0.16 -11.84 -4.36
CA MET A 1 -0.51 -11.52 -3.09
C MET A 1 -1.61 -10.50 -3.34
N ASP A 2 -2.84 -10.76 -2.93
CA ASP A 2 -3.93 -9.78 -3.04
C ASP A 2 -3.81 -8.75 -1.91
N ILE A 3 -3.84 -7.46 -2.27
CA ILE A 3 -3.76 -6.31 -1.36
C ILE A 3 -5.03 -5.46 -1.43
N GLY A 4 -6.07 -5.92 -2.12
CA GLY A 4 -7.40 -5.32 -2.07
C GLY A 4 -8.04 -5.47 -0.70
N ARG A 5 -9.16 -4.79 -0.48
CA ARG A 5 -9.99 -5.07 0.70
C ARG A 5 -10.66 -6.46 0.55
N PRO A 6 -10.83 -7.24 1.63
CA PRO A 6 -10.59 -6.91 3.03
C PRO A 6 -9.22 -7.37 3.57
N PHE A 7 -8.24 -7.63 2.72
CA PHE A 7 -6.91 -8.12 3.15
C PHE A 7 -6.16 -7.07 3.99
N ALA A 8 -5.17 -7.52 4.77
CA ALA A 8 -4.48 -6.69 5.75
C ALA A 8 -3.83 -5.42 5.17
N LEU A 9 -3.31 -5.49 3.93
CA LEU A 9 -2.74 -4.34 3.21
C LEU A 9 -3.77 -3.57 2.36
N GLY A 10 -5.06 -3.85 2.55
CA GLY A 10 -6.15 -3.12 1.92
C GLY A 10 -6.21 -1.68 2.40
N ASN A 11 -6.34 -0.72 1.47
CA ASN A 11 -6.54 0.68 1.83
C ASN A 11 -7.84 0.83 2.64
N PRO A 12 -7.83 1.33 3.90
CA PRO A 12 -9.05 1.49 4.70
C PRO A 12 -9.89 2.70 4.25
N PHE A 13 -9.31 3.60 3.47
CA PHE A 13 -9.96 4.80 2.96
C PHE A 13 -10.70 4.53 1.64
N HIS A 14 -11.82 5.21 1.45
CA HIS A 14 -12.75 5.01 0.34
C HIS A 14 -12.89 6.27 -0.50
N ILE A 15 -12.77 6.12 -1.83
CA ILE A 15 -13.01 7.23 -2.77
C ILE A 15 -14.45 7.74 -2.59
N GLY A 16 -14.63 9.06 -2.62
CA GLY A 16 -15.91 9.73 -2.40
C GLY A 16 -16.19 10.01 -0.93
N LYS A 17 -15.99 9.04 -0.04
CA LYS A 17 -16.17 9.23 1.42
C LYS A 17 -14.98 9.95 2.06
N ASP A 18 -13.77 9.51 1.73
CA ASP A 18 -12.53 9.96 2.37
C ASP A 18 -11.70 10.86 1.45
N GLY A 19 -12.17 11.15 0.24
CA GLY A 19 -11.52 12.02 -0.74
C GLY A 19 -11.50 11.44 -2.15
N ASP A 20 -10.74 12.06 -3.05
CA ASP A 20 -10.47 11.51 -4.38
C ASP A 20 -9.42 10.39 -4.32
N ARG A 21 -9.11 9.78 -5.47
CA ARG A 21 -8.16 8.67 -5.59
C ARG A 21 -6.79 9.01 -4.99
N LEU A 22 -6.24 10.18 -5.31
CA LEU A 22 -4.92 10.57 -4.84
C LEU A 22 -4.94 10.86 -3.34
N THR A 23 -6.01 11.47 -2.85
CA THR A 23 -6.23 11.74 -1.43
C THR A 23 -6.25 10.45 -0.61
N VAL A 24 -7.00 9.44 -1.04
CA VAL A 24 -7.07 8.17 -0.29
C VAL A 24 -5.78 7.36 -0.37
N ILE A 25 -4.99 7.51 -1.44
CA ILE A 25 -3.65 6.91 -1.54
C ILE A 25 -2.67 7.62 -0.59
N ALA A 26 -2.66 8.96 -0.57
CA ALA A 26 -1.84 9.73 0.36
C ALA A 26 -2.20 9.44 1.83
N LYS A 27 -3.50 9.33 2.14
CA LYS A 27 -3.97 8.89 3.46
C LYS A 27 -3.48 7.49 3.81
N PHE A 28 -3.49 6.56 2.85
CA PHE A 28 -2.95 5.22 3.05
C PHE A 28 -1.44 5.24 3.30
N GLU A 29 -0.66 6.06 2.60
CA GLU A 29 0.78 6.19 2.87
C GLU A 29 1.03 6.67 4.30
N ALA A 30 0.34 7.73 4.75
CA ALA A 30 0.46 8.20 6.12
C ALA A 30 0.06 7.12 7.13
N TYR A 31 -1.06 6.43 6.91
CA TYR A 31 -1.53 5.33 7.76
C TYR A 31 -0.53 4.17 7.81
N ALA A 32 0.01 3.75 6.67
CA ALA A 32 0.93 2.63 6.58
C ALA A 32 2.25 2.93 7.31
N ARG A 33 2.74 4.17 7.22
CA ARG A 33 3.98 4.61 7.90
C ARG A 33 3.84 4.77 9.41
N ASP A 34 2.64 5.09 9.89
CA ASP A 34 2.37 5.26 11.33
C ASP A 34 1.96 3.93 12.01
N ASN A 35 1.68 2.88 11.22
CA ASN A 35 1.18 1.61 11.74
C ASN A 35 2.25 0.52 11.68
N LEU A 36 2.86 0.21 12.83
CA LEU A 36 3.89 -0.83 12.96
C LEU A 36 3.45 -2.21 12.46
N ASN A 37 2.18 -2.60 12.62
CA ASN A 37 1.71 -3.88 12.12
C ASN A 37 1.70 -3.92 10.59
N ILE A 38 1.32 -2.81 9.94
CA ILE A 38 1.36 -2.70 8.48
C ILE A 38 2.81 -2.67 8.00
N LEU A 39 3.70 -1.92 8.66
CA LEU A 39 5.12 -1.90 8.33
C LEU A 39 5.74 -3.29 8.41
N ASN A 40 5.50 -4.06 9.47
CA ASN A 40 6.01 -5.42 9.61
C ASN A 40 5.51 -6.33 8.49
N ILE A 41 4.21 -6.25 8.14
CA ILE A 41 3.67 -7.03 7.02
C ILE A 41 4.34 -6.63 5.71
N ILE A 42 4.61 -5.34 5.49
CA ILE A 42 5.31 -4.87 4.30
C ILE A 42 6.76 -5.37 4.30
N GLU A 43 7.49 -5.24 5.41
CA GLU A 43 8.87 -5.72 5.56
C GLU A 43 8.98 -7.22 5.24
N ASP A 44 8.03 -8.02 5.71
CA ASP A 44 8.01 -9.47 5.51
C ASP A 44 7.63 -9.91 4.08
N ILE A 45 7.29 -9.00 3.16
CA ILE A 45 6.97 -9.36 1.77
C ILE A 45 8.25 -9.89 1.09
N PRO A 46 8.26 -11.14 0.57
CA PRO A 46 9.40 -11.66 -0.17
C PRO A 46 9.66 -10.87 -1.45
N GLU A 47 10.95 -10.63 -1.76
CA GLU A 47 11.36 -10.05 -3.04
C GLU A 47 10.76 -10.83 -4.23
N GLY A 48 10.31 -10.09 -5.25
CA GLY A 48 9.67 -10.67 -6.44
C GLY A 48 8.18 -11.03 -6.26
N THR A 49 7.60 -10.79 -5.07
CA THR A 49 6.16 -10.99 -4.86
C THR A 49 5.34 -10.03 -5.72
N MET A 50 4.48 -10.57 -6.59
CA MET A 50 3.52 -9.77 -7.35
C MET A 50 2.34 -9.35 -6.48
N LEU A 51 2.09 -8.04 -6.37
CA LEU A 51 0.93 -7.48 -5.66
C LEU A 51 -0.26 -7.29 -6.61
N GLY A 52 -1.41 -7.83 -6.24
CA GLY A 52 -2.67 -7.72 -6.99
C GLY A 52 -3.63 -6.73 -6.34
N CYS A 53 -4.12 -5.78 -7.12
CA CYS A 53 -5.22 -4.90 -6.70
C CYS A 53 -6.11 -4.56 -7.89
N TYR A 54 -7.42 -4.57 -7.68
CA TYR A 54 -8.42 -4.21 -8.69
C TYR A 54 -8.32 -2.76 -9.17
N CYS A 55 -7.56 -1.88 -8.48
CA CYS A 55 -7.40 -0.48 -8.86
C CYS A 55 -6.48 -0.27 -10.07
N LYS A 56 -5.55 -1.19 -10.36
CA LYS A 56 -4.70 -1.08 -11.54
C LYS A 56 -5.55 -1.23 -12.81
N PRO A 57 -5.27 -0.46 -13.88
CA PRO A 57 -4.04 0.31 -14.13
C PRO A 57 -4.01 1.74 -13.56
N GLN A 58 -5.06 2.20 -12.87
CA GLN A 58 -5.06 3.53 -12.26
C GLN A 58 -4.10 3.59 -11.05
N ALA A 59 -3.83 4.79 -10.54
CA ALA A 59 -3.05 4.98 -9.31
C ALA A 59 -3.61 4.10 -8.18
N CYS A 60 -2.71 3.38 -7.50
CA CYS A 60 -3.05 2.32 -6.56
C CYS A 60 -2.22 2.44 -5.29
N HIS A 61 -2.79 2.06 -4.15
CA HIS A 61 -2.03 1.99 -2.89
C HIS A 61 -0.93 0.92 -2.91
N GLY A 62 -1.00 -0.05 -3.83
CA GLY A 62 0.10 -0.97 -4.12
C GLY A 62 1.40 -0.28 -4.50
N ASP A 63 1.32 0.88 -5.15
CA ASP A 63 2.52 1.68 -5.49
C ASP A 63 3.21 2.21 -4.21
N VAL A 64 2.41 2.57 -3.20
CA VAL A 64 2.90 2.98 -1.87
C VAL A 64 3.52 1.81 -1.12
N ILE A 65 2.92 0.61 -1.18
CA ILE A 65 3.47 -0.59 -0.54
C ILE A 65 4.86 -0.90 -1.12
N ILE A 66 5.00 -0.86 -2.45
CA ILE A 66 6.30 -1.08 -3.11
C ILE A 66 7.32 -0.03 -2.69
N LYS A 67 6.92 1.25 -2.62
CA LYS A 67 7.79 2.34 -2.16
C LYS A 67 8.32 2.09 -0.73
N ILE A 68 7.42 1.80 0.21
CA ILE A 68 7.81 1.53 1.61
C ILE A 68 8.68 0.28 1.70
N TRP A 69 8.36 -0.79 0.95
CA TRP A 69 9.17 -2.00 0.88
C TRP A 69 10.61 -1.70 0.46
N LYS A 70 10.79 -0.91 -0.61
CA LYS A 70 12.11 -0.49 -1.09
C LYS A 70 12.89 0.28 -0.02
N GLU A 71 12.23 1.23 0.64
CA GLU A 71 12.84 2.04 1.71
C GLU A 71 13.32 1.18 2.88
N LEU A 72 12.51 0.21 3.33
CA LEU A 72 12.86 -0.71 4.42
C LEU A 72 14.04 -1.64 4.06
N HIS A 73 14.16 -2.01 2.79
CA HIS A 73 15.21 -2.90 2.29
C HIS A 73 16.44 -2.16 1.72
N GLY A 74 16.49 -0.82 1.85
CA GLY A 74 17.59 -0.01 1.34
C GLY A 74 17.75 -0.04 -0.19
N VAL A 75 16.67 -0.31 -0.93
CA VAL A 75 16.66 -0.34 -2.39
C VAL A 75 16.42 1.08 -2.92
N PRO A 76 17.33 1.65 -3.74
CA PRO A 76 17.12 2.98 -4.33
C PRO A 76 15.93 2.99 -5.31
N GLU A 77 15.33 4.19 -5.51
CA GLU A 77 14.17 4.39 -6.40
C GLU A 77 14.39 3.89 -7.83
#